data_AF-A0A3D5R8Q3-F1
#
_entry.id   AF-A0A3D5R8Q3-F1
#
_cell.length_a   1.000
_cell.length_b   1.000
_cell.length_c   1.000
_cell.angle_alpha   90.00
_cell.angle_beta   90.00
_cell.angle_gamma   90.00
#
_symmetry.space_group_name_H-M   'P 1'
#
loop_
_entity.id
_entity.type
_entity.pdbx_description
1 polymer ?
#
loop_
_entity_poly.entity_id
_entity_poly.type
_entity_poly.pdbx_seq_one_letter_code
_entity_poly.pdbx_strand_id
1 'polypeptide(L)'
;KSGIGKVNSAVGTQLMITHFSPDYVINTGIAGGISKEVKVLDIILASDTMQYDVDVTKFGYKLGQIPRMEKYIFNTDNNLLKHAKASLKNGDKYKIGRIVSGDKFISKKSTKQFLDEKFGAMCADMESGSIGHVCYINDTPYLAIRCISDDADESSHINYDKFEKEAANKSAELVIDIIKKI
;
A
#
# COMPACT_ATOMS: atom_id res chain seq x y z
N LYS A 1 10.78 -5.68 10.23
CA LYS A 1 9.82 -6.43 9.38
C LYS A 1 8.64 -6.83 10.26
N SER A 2 7.40 -6.50 9.89
CA SER A 2 6.21 -6.71 10.73
C SER A 2 5.66 -8.15 10.70
N GLY A 3 5.89 -8.88 9.61
CA GLY A 3 5.08 -10.06 9.24
C GLY A 3 3.99 -9.69 8.24
N ILE A 4 3.32 -10.70 7.66
CA ILE A 4 2.32 -10.56 6.60
C ILE A 4 0.94 -10.29 7.19
N GLY A 5 0.15 -9.45 6.53
CA GLY A 5 -1.25 -9.22 6.83
C GLY A 5 -1.51 -8.10 7.83
N LYS A 6 -2.78 -7.72 7.93
CA LYS A 6 -3.23 -6.51 8.63
C LYS A 6 -2.96 -6.52 10.13
N VAL A 7 -3.13 -7.68 10.77
CA VAL A 7 -2.91 -7.80 12.23
C VAL A 7 -1.43 -7.60 12.58
N ASN A 8 -0.54 -8.30 11.89
CA ASN A 8 0.91 -8.24 12.14
C ASN A 8 1.48 -6.85 11.85
N SER A 9 1.07 -6.25 10.74
CA SER A 9 1.49 -4.89 10.38
C SER A 9 0.94 -3.84 11.33
N ALA A 10 -0.32 -3.92 11.74
CA ALA A 10 -0.89 -3.00 12.74
C ALA A 10 -0.15 -3.07 14.09
N VAL A 11 0.10 -4.28 14.62
CA VAL A 11 0.84 -4.48 15.88
C VAL A 11 2.27 -3.93 15.74
N GLY A 12 2.95 -4.26 14.65
CA GLY A 12 4.32 -3.79 14.40
C GLY A 12 4.42 -2.27 14.32
N THR A 13 3.50 -1.62 13.60
CA THR A 13 3.46 -0.15 13.48
C THR A 13 3.13 0.50 14.82
N GLN A 14 2.14 -0.01 15.57
CA GLN A 14 1.80 0.57 16.86
C GLN A 14 2.97 0.48 17.85
N LEU A 15 3.66 -0.67 17.90
CA LEU A 15 4.84 -0.84 18.74
C LEU A 15 5.96 0.11 18.31
N MET A 16 6.20 0.27 17.00
CA MET A 16 7.18 1.21 16.48
C MET A 16 6.88 2.64 16.94
N ILE A 17 5.64 3.10 16.77
CA ILE A 17 5.22 4.45 17.16
C ILE A 17 5.34 4.66 18.67
N THR A 18 4.86 3.69 19.45
CA THR A 18 4.85 3.79 20.91
C THR A 18 6.25 3.82 21.51
N HIS A 19 7.17 2.99 21.00
CA HIS A 19 8.50 2.83 21.58
C HIS A 19 9.55 3.79 21.05
N PHE A 20 9.40 4.27 19.81
CA PHE A 20 10.43 5.08 19.15
C PHE A 20 9.95 6.48 18.75
N SER A 21 8.65 6.77 18.84
CA SER A 21 8.05 8.08 18.53
C SER A 21 8.60 8.70 17.23
N PRO A 22 8.55 7.98 16.09
CA PRO A 22 9.13 8.47 14.84
C PRO A 22 8.33 9.67 14.31
N ASP A 23 9.02 10.60 13.67
CA ASP A 23 8.38 11.75 13.00
C ASP A 23 7.49 11.32 11.81
N TYR A 24 7.77 10.15 11.23
CA TYR A 24 7.00 9.58 10.13
C TYR A 24 7.22 8.08 9.97
N VAL A 25 6.30 7.42 9.25
CA VAL A 25 6.38 5.99 8.90
C VAL A 25 6.41 5.80 7.39
N ILE A 26 7.40 5.06 6.87
CA ILE A 26 7.44 4.64 5.47
C ILE A 26 7.20 3.13 5.39
N ASN A 27 6.10 2.74 4.74
CA ASN A 27 5.84 1.35 4.36
C ASN A 27 6.41 1.08 2.96
N THR A 28 7.20 0.03 2.82
CA THR A 28 7.82 -0.38 1.54
C THR A 28 7.64 -1.87 1.31
N GLY A 29 7.53 -2.25 0.04
CA GLY A 29 7.52 -3.66 -0.38
C GLY A 29 6.85 -3.83 -1.74
N ILE A 30 6.18 -4.95 -1.92
CA ILE A 30 5.57 -5.33 -3.20
C ILE A 30 4.05 -5.37 -3.15
N ALA A 31 3.41 -5.32 -4.31
CA ALA A 31 1.96 -5.39 -4.45
C ALA A 31 1.55 -5.98 -5.81
N GLY A 32 0.31 -6.45 -5.90
CA GLY A 32 -0.30 -6.88 -7.16
C GLY A 32 -0.93 -5.69 -7.91
N GLY A 33 -0.67 -5.57 -9.21
CA GLY A 33 -1.18 -4.51 -10.07
C GLY A 33 -2.69 -4.65 -10.33
N ILE A 34 -3.47 -3.62 -9.99
CA ILE A 34 -4.93 -3.63 -10.14
C ILE A 34 -5.37 -2.81 -11.36
N SER A 35 -4.93 -1.56 -11.45
CA SER A 35 -5.27 -0.70 -12.58
C SER A 35 -4.64 -1.21 -13.87
N LYS A 36 -5.34 -1.06 -15.00
CA LYS A 36 -4.80 -1.33 -16.35
C LYS A 36 -3.62 -0.44 -16.72
N GLU A 37 -3.43 0.67 -16.02
CA GLU A 37 -2.32 1.60 -16.23
C GLU A 37 -1.02 1.18 -15.53
N VAL A 38 -1.08 0.13 -14.71
CA VAL A 38 0.00 -0.31 -13.84
C VAL A 38 0.58 -1.61 -14.38
N LYS A 39 1.92 -1.70 -14.44
CA LYS A 39 2.66 -2.87 -14.91
C LYS A 39 3.63 -3.39 -13.85
N VAL A 40 4.04 -4.65 -13.98
CA VAL A 40 5.14 -5.23 -13.19
C VAL A 40 6.38 -4.33 -13.25
N LEU A 41 7.02 -4.11 -12.10
CA LEU A 41 8.13 -3.18 -11.85
C LEU A 41 7.79 -1.67 -11.84
N ASP A 42 6.54 -1.28 -12.05
CA ASP A 42 6.11 0.09 -11.77
C ASP A 42 6.13 0.35 -10.26
N ILE A 43 6.46 1.58 -9.88
CA ILE A 43 6.40 2.06 -8.50
C ILE A 43 5.07 2.76 -8.26
N ILE A 44 4.34 2.34 -7.24
CA ILE A 44 3.15 3.04 -6.75
C ILE A 44 3.51 3.80 -5.50
N LEU A 45 3.37 5.13 -5.58
CA LEU A 45 3.38 6.00 -4.42
C LEU A 45 1.92 6.19 -3.99
N ALA A 46 1.56 5.73 -2.80
CA ALA A 46 0.19 5.83 -2.35
C ALA A 46 -0.22 7.31 -2.24
N SER A 47 -1.33 7.72 -2.85
CA SER A 47 -2.02 8.96 -2.44
C SER A 47 -2.71 8.76 -1.11
N ASP A 48 -3.35 7.61 -0.98
CA ASP A 48 -4.11 7.16 0.17
C ASP A 48 -4.16 5.63 0.20
N THR A 49 -4.51 5.09 1.35
CA THR A 49 -4.65 3.65 1.59
C THR A 49 -6.00 3.35 2.23
N MET A 50 -6.59 2.20 1.93
CA MET A 50 -7.82 1.75 2.60
C MET A 50 -7.90 0.22 2.71
N GLN A 51 -8.80 -0.29 3.54
CA GLN A 51 -9.03 -1.72 3.68
C GLN A 51 -10.26 -2.13 2.84
N TYR A 52 -10.08 -2.83 1.73
CA TYR A 52 -11.20 -3.12 0.81
C TYR A 52 -12.12 -4.25 1.30
N ASP A 53 -11.61 -5.11 2.18
CA ASP A 53 -12.24 -6.36 2.61
C ASP A 53 -13.12 -6.21 3.87
N VAL A 54 -13.25 -4.99 4.40
CA VAL A 54 -14.17 -4.67 5.50
C VAL A 54 -15.57 -4.45 4.92
N ASP A 55 -16.48 -5.39 5.17
CA ASP A 55 -17.87 -5.30 4.74
C ASP A 55 -18.85 -5.39 5.91
N VAL A 56 -19.43 -4.22 6.22
CA VAL A 56 -20.48 -4.02 7.21
C VAL A 56 -21.61 -3.18 6.61
N THR A 57 -21.75 -3.26 5.28
CA THR A 57 -22.74 -2.49 4.50
C THR A 57 -24.18 -2.81 4.88
N LYS A 58 -24.44 -4.02 5.41
CA LYS A 58 -25.73 -4.41 5.99
C LYS A 58 -26.23 -3.45 7.08
N PHE A 59 -25.34 -2.74 7.75
CA PHE A 59 -25.67 -1.76 8.79
C PHE A 59 -25.61 -0.31 8.30
N GLY A 60 -25.54 -0.08 6.98
CA GLY A 60 -25.53 1.25 6.37
C GLY A 60 -24.16 1.92 6.24
N TYR A 61 -23.08 1.23 6.63
CA TYR A 61 -21.72 1.71 6.42
C TYR A 61 -21.28 1.59 4.95
N LYS A 62 -20.29 2.38 4.55
CA LYS A 62 -19.66 2.22 3.24
C LYS A 62 -18.77 0.99 3.22
N LEU A 63 -18.61 0.38 2.04
CA LEU A 63 -17.66 -0.71 1.88
C LEU A 63 -16.22 -0.22 2.16
N GLY A 64 -15.49 -0.99 2.98
CA GLY A 64 -14.18 -0.63 3.51
C GLY A 64 -14.21 0.20 4.79
N GLN A 65 -15.38 0.64 5.24
CA GLN A 65 -15.53 1.43 6.46
C GLN A 65 -15.64 0.53 7.70
N ILE A 66 -14.71 0.73 8.64
CA ILE A 66 -14.77 0.09 9.95
C ILE A 66 -15.82 0.82 10.81
N PRO A 67 -16.77 0.10 11.45
CA PRO A 67 -17.76 0.73 12.31
C PRO A 67 -17.10 1.55 13.41
N ARG A 68 -17.70 2.70 13.73
CA ARG A 68 -17.21 3.66 14.75
C ARG A 68 -15.88 4.35 14.41
N MET A 69 -15.41 4.23 13.16
CA MET A 69 -14.34 5.06 12.62
C MET A 69 -14.91 6.12 11.68
N GLU A 70 -14.54 7.37 11.91
CA GLU A 70 -14.94 8.50 11.06
C GLU A 70 -14.27 8.43 9.68
N LYS A 71 -12.98 8.05 9.64
CA LYS A 71 -12.21 7.87 8.41
C LYS A 71 -11.94 6.40 8.14
N TYR A 72 -12.01 6.04 6.87
CA TYR A 72 -11.70 4.70 6.35
C TYR A 72 -10.84 4.74 5.08
N ILE A 73 -10.53 5.95 4.62
CA ILE A 73 -9.52 6.26 3.62
C ILE A 73 -8.48 7.10 4.35
N PHE A 74 -7.24 6.61 4.34
CA PHE A 74 -6.14 7.22 5.07
C PHE A 74 -5.22 7.88 4.04
N ASN A 75 -5.15 9.21 4.06
CA ASN A 75 -4.30 9.96 3.14
C ASN A 75 -2.85 9.88 3.60
N THR A 76 -1.93 9.76 2.64
CA THR A 76 -0.49 9.83 2.92
C THR A 76 -0.02 11.28 3.04
N ASP A 77 1.15 11.46 3.66
CA ASP A 77 1.74 12.79 3.85
C ASP A 77 2.27 13.37 2.53
N ASN A 78 1.89 14.62 2.25
CA ASN A 78 2.25 15.30 1.00
C ASN A 78 3.74 15.64 0.91
N ASN A 79 4.41 15.90 2.04
CA ASN A 79 5.84 16.18 2.04
C ASN A 79 6.63 14.90 1.77
N LEU A 80 6.31 13.79 2.43
CA LEU A 80 6.89 12.48 2.11
C LEU A 80 6.66 12.11 0.64
N LEU A 81 5.45 12.33 0.12
CA LEU A 81 5.15 12.07 -1.28
C LEU A 81 5.99 12.94 -2.23
N LYS A 82 6.23 14.21 -1.89
CA LYS A 82 7.13 15.10 -2.64
C LYS A 82 8.57 14.59 -2.65
N HIS A 83 9.10 14.19 -1.49
CA HIS A 83 10.45 13.63 -1.40
C HIS A 83 10.56 12.31 -2.17
N ALA A 84 9.54 11.44 -2.09
CA ALA A 84 9.47 10.21 -2.87
C ALA A 84 9.57 10.46 -4.38
N LYS A 85 8.80 11.41 -4.91
CA LYS A 85 8.89 11.79 -6.33
C LYS A 85 10.28 12.30 -6.70
N ALA A 86 10.86 13.14 -5.84
CA ALA A 86 12.19 13.70 -6.08
C ALA A 86 13.31 12.64 -6.02
N SER A 87 13.08 11.49 -5.36
CA SER A 87 14.04 10.40 -5.22
C SER A 87 13.95 9.32 -6.31
N LEU A 88 12.98 9.41 -7.22
CA LEU A 88 12.90 8.51 -8.38
C LEU A 88 14.09 8.72 -9.32
N LYS A 89 14.60 7.61 -9.89
CA LYS A 89 15.72 7.61 -10.83
C LYS A 89 15.23 7.84 -12.26
N ASN A 90 16.13 8.29 -13.14
CA ASN A 90 15.83 8.39 -14.58
C ASN A 90 15.42 7.02 -15.13
N GLY A 91 14.23 6.96 -15.73
CA GLY A 91 13.67 5.72 -16.29
C GLY A 91 12.69 5.02 -15.36
N ASP A 92 12.58 5.41 -14.08
CA ASP A 92 11.56 4.85 -13.20
C ASP A 92 10.15 5.17 -13.73
N LYS A 93 9.36 4.12 -13.87
CA LYS A 93 7.94 4.20 -14.14
C LYS A 93 7.22 4.20 -12.81
N TYR A 94 6.39 5.21 -12.59
CA TYR A 94 5.65 5.34 -11.36
C TYR A 94 4.25 5.90 -11.60
N LYS A 95 3.37 5.61 -10.64
CA LYS A 95 2.03 6.17 -10.53
C LYS A 95 1.80 6.64 -9.11
N ILE A 96 0.86 7.58 -8.97
CA ILE A 96 0.37 8.01 -7.67
C ILE A 96 -1.10 7.67 -7.61
N GLY A 97 -1.53 6.96 -6.58
CA GLY A 97 -2.94 6.64 -6.43
C GLY A 97 -3.20 5.72 -5.25
N ARG A 98 -4.44 5.29 -5.14
CA ARG A 98 -4.91 4.48 -4.01
C ARG A 98 -4.27 3.09 -4.00
N ILE A 99 -3.82 2.68 -2.82
CA ILE A 99 -3.48 1.29 -2.52
C ILE A 99 -4.60 0.70 -1.63
N VAL A 100 -5.12 -0.47 -2.01
CA VAL A 100 -6.13 -1.16 -1.20
C VAL A 100 -5.53 -2.39 -0.52
N SER A 101 -5.92 -2.64 0.72
CA SER A 101 -5.40 -3.78 1.49
C SER A 101 -6.49 -4.71 1.95
N GLY A 102 -6.16 -6.00 2.02
CA GLY A 102 -7.00 -7.03 2.62
C GLY A 102 -6.21 -8.30 2.85
N ASP A 103 -6.67 -9.16 3.76
CA ASP A 103 -5.95 -10.39 4.12
C ASP A 103 -6.18 -11.52 3.09
N LYS A 104 -6.00 -11.19 1.81
CA LYS A 104 -6.14 -12.10 0.67
C LYS A 104 -5.09 -11.75 -0.39
N PHE A 105 -4.41 -12.78 -0.88
CA PHE A 105 -3.62 -12.66 -2.10
C PHE A 105 -4.58 -12.60 -3.31
N ILE A 106 -4.50 -11.55 -4.11
CA ILE A 106 -5.40 -11.35 -5.25
C ILE A 106 -4.87 -12.10 -6.47
N SER A 107 -5.59 -13.13 -6.90
CA SER A 107 -5.24 -13.94 -8.08
C SER A 107 -6.40 -14.13 -9.06
N LYS A 108 -7.54 -13.50 -8.81
CA LYS A 108 -8.75 -13.61 -9.65
C LYS A 108 -9.01 -12.31 -10.40
N LYS A 109 -9.14 -12.42 -11.72
CA LYS A 109 -9.48 -11.29 -12.60
C LYS A 109 -10.76 -10.55 -12.19
N SER A 110 -11.78 -11.28 -11.73
CA SER A 110 -13.03 -10.68 -11.25
C SER A 110 -12.83 -9.84 -9.99
N THR A 111 -11.97 -10.29 -9.06
CA THR A 111 -11.62 -9.51 -7.87
C THR A 111 -10.80 -8.28 -8.26
N LYS A 112 -9.82 -8.42 -9.18
CA LYS A 112 -9.07 -7.28 -9.72
C LYS A 112 -9.99 -6.22 -10.33
N GLN A 113 -10.89 -6.63 -11.22
CA GLN A 113 -11.85 -5.74 -11.86
C GLN A 113 -12.75 -5.04 -10.83
N PHE A 114 -13.24 -5.77 -9.84
CA PHE A 114 -14.02 -5.19 -8.75
C PHE A 114 -13.22 -4.12 -7.99
N LEU A 115 -11.96 -4.37 -7.65
CA LEU A 115 -11.13 -3.42 -6.91
C LEU A 115 -10.83 -2.14 -7.72
N ASP A 116 -10.61 -2.28 -9.03
CA ASP A 116 -10.44 -1.15 -9.95
C ASP A 116 -11.74 -0.33 -10.05
N GLU A 117 -12.86 -0.96 -10.39
CA GLU A 117 -14.15 -0.28 -10.60
C GLU A 117 -14.72 0.33 -9.31
N LYS A 118 -14.61 -0.39 -8.18
CA LYS A 118 -15.23 0.04 -6.92
C LYS A 118 -14.41 1.11 -6.20
N PHE A 119 -13.09 1.02 -6.26
CA PHE A 119 -12.20 1.84 -5.43
C PHE A 119 -11.23 2.70 -6.23
N GLY A 120 -11.07 2.50 -7.54
CA GLY A 120 -10.05 3.17 -8.34
C GLY A 120 -8.63 2.80 -7.89
N ALA A 121 -8.43 1.55 -7.47
CA ALA A 121 -7.18 1.09 -6.89
C ALA A 121 -6.07 0.94 -7.95
N MET A 122 -4.89 1.48 -7.66
CA MET A 122 -3.70 1.27 -8.50
C MET A 122 -3.13 -0.13 -8.27
N CYS A 123 -3.01 -0.54 -7.01
CA CYS A 123 -2.55 -1.86 -6.62
C CYS A 123 -3.22 -2.35 -5.34
N ALA A 124 -3.08 -3.65 -5.08
CA ALA A 124 -3.55 -4.31 -3.87
C ALA A 124 -2.42 -5.01 -3.12
N ASP A 125 -2.42 -4.88 -1.79
CA ASP A 125 -1.49 -5.57 -0.90
C ASP A 125 -2.20 -6.10 0.36
N MET A 126 -1.45 -6.47 1.39
CA MET A 126 -1.99 -7.03 2.62
C MET A 126 -1.75 -6.17 3.88
N GLU A 127 -1.06 -5.02 3.78
CA GLU A 127 -0.65 -4.24 4.96
C GLU A 127 -0.94 -2.73 4.89
N SER A 128 -0.83 -2.08 3.72
CA SER A 128 -0.77 -0.61 3.62
C SER A 128 -1.93 0.11 4.30
N GLY A 129 -3.16 -0.37 4.11
CA GLY A 129 -4.37 0.18 4.71
C GLY A 129 -4.46 0.00 6.22
N SER A 130 -3.81 -1.03 6.78
CA SER A 130 -3.73 -1.21 8.24
C SER A 130 -2.64 -0.32 8.85
N ILE A 131 -1.50 -0.15 8.18
CA ILE A 131 -0.44 0.76 8.58
C ILE A 131 -0.96 2.20 8.55
N GLY A 132 -1.63 2.60 7.47
CA GLY A 132 -2.26 3.91 7.35
C GLY A 132 -3.33 4.16 8.41
N HIS A 133 -4.10 3.13 8.78
CA HIS A 133 -5.05 3.22 9.88
C HIS A 133 -4.36 3.49 11.22
N VAL A 134 -3.30 2.74 11.55
CA VAL A 134 -2.56 2.95 12.80
C VAL A 134 -1.92 4.34 12.82
N CYS A 135 -1.31 4.77 11.71
CA CYS A 135 -0.71 6.10 11.59
C CYS A 135 -1.77 7.21 11.78
N TYR A 136 -2.97 7.05 11.22
CA TYR A 136 -4.08 7.97 11.44
C TYR A 136 -4.50 8.07 12.91
N ILE A 137 -4.60 6.95 13.62
CA ILE A 137 -4.99 6.94 15.04
C ILE A 137 -3.94 7.64 15.92
N ASN A 138 -2.67 7.53 15.57
CA ASN A 138 -1.55 8.09 16.34
C ASN A 138 -1.12 9.49 15.87
N ASP A 139 -1.81 10.08 14.89
CA ASP A 139 -1.44 11.35 14.24
C ASP A 139 0.03 11.34 13.72
N THR A 140 0.49 10.19 13.23
CA THR A 140 1.84 10.04 12.66
C THR A 140 1.78 10.16 11.14
N PRO A 141 2.52 11.09 10.51
CA PRO A 141 2.66 11.16 9.06
C PRO A 141 3.17 9.85 8.47
N TYR A 142 2.65 9.44 7.30
CA TYR A 142 3.11 8.20 6.68
C TYR A 142 3.03 8.22 5.16
N LEU A 143 3.79 7.32 4.54
CA LEU A 143 3.75 7.05 3.10
C LEU A 143 3.86 5.54 2.86
N ALA A 144 3.01 5.00 1.98
CA ALA A 144 3.15 3.65 1.47
C ALA A 144 3.72 3.68 0.03
N ILE A 145 4.74 2.87 -0.20
CA ILE A 145 5.42 2.71 -1.47
C ILE A 145 5.40 1.23 -1.82
N ARG A 146 4.87 0.89 -2.99
CA ARG A 146 4.85 -0.49 -3.47
C ARG A 146 5.46 -0.58 -4.86
N CYS A 147 6.25 -1.62 -5.10
CA CYS A 147 6.69 -1.99 -6.44
C CYS A 147 5.89 -3.20 -6.91
N ILE A 148 5.40 -3.18 -8.15
CA ILE A 148 4.51 -4.24 -8.63
C ILE A 148 5.28 -5.52 -8.92
N SER A 149 4.88 -6.62 -8.26
CA SER A 149 5.47 -7.95 -8.44
C SER A 149 4.72 -8.81 -9.45
N ASP A 150 3.42 -8.57 -9.60
CA ASP A 150 2.51 -9.42 -10.38
C ASP A 150 1.27 -8.64 -10.84
N ASP A 151 0.51 -9.22 -11.77
CA ASP A 151 -0.68 -8.59 -12.35
C ASP A 151 -1.98 -8.90 -11.59
N ALA A 152 -1.93 -9.51 -10.40
CA ALA A 152 -3.09 -9.85 -9.57
C ALA A 152 -4.18 -10.67 -10.29
N ASP A 153 -3.77 -11.52 -11.24
CA ASP A 153 -4.64 -12.41 -12.01
C ASP A 153 -4.16 -13.87 -11.94
N GLU A 154 -4.68 -14.73 -12.82
CA GLU A 154 -4.37 -16.17 -12.81
C GLU A 154 -2.87 -16.47 -13.06
N SER A 155 -2.11 -15.51 -13.61
CA SER A 155 -0.65 -15.61 -13.80
C SER A 155 0.16 -15.12 -12.59
N SER A 156 -0.51 -14.61 -11.55
CA SER A 156 0.11 -13.96 -10.40
C SER A 156 1.21 -14.79 -9.72
N HIS A 157 0.98 -16.09 -9.50
CA HIS A 157 1.98 -16.96 -8.88
C HIS A 157 3.28 -17.07 -9.68
N ILE A 158 3.20 -17.16 -11.01
CA ILE A 158 4.39 -17.29 -11.89
C ILE A 158 5.18 -15.98 -11.93
N ASN A 159 4.48 -14.85 -12.01
CA ASN A 159 5.12 -13.54 -12.04
C ASN A 159 5.71 -13.16 -10.68
N TYR A 160 5.02 -13.50 -9.58
CA TYR A 160 5.50 -13.25 -8.22
C TYR A 160 6.88 -13.89 -7.98
N ASP A 161 7.02 -15.19 -8.21
CA ASP A 161 8.28 -15.92 -7.98
C ASP A 161 9.45 -15.35 -8.81
N LYS A 162 9.13 -14.79 -9.97
CA LYS A 162 10.12 -14.21 -10.89
C LYS A 162 10.55 -12.81 -10.49
N PHE A 163 9.62 -11.95 -10.07
CA PHE A 163 9.84 -10.51 -9.92
C PHE A 163 9.83 -10.01 -8.49
N GLU A 164 9.45 -10.83 -7.50
CA GLU A 164 9.42 -10.44 -6.07
C GLU A 164 10.73 -9.78 -5.65
N LYS A 165 11.87 -10.43 -5.92
CA LYS A 165 13.19 -9.95 -5.46
C LYS A 165 13.57 -8.63 -6.13
N GLU A 166 13.31 -8.50 -7.43
CA GLU A 166 13.61 -7.27 -8.18
C GLU A 166 12.72 -6.11 -7.70
N ALA A 167 11.42 -6.36 -7.58
CA ALA A 167 10.45 -5.37 -7.11
C ALA A 167 10.76 -4.93 -5.67
N ALA A 168 11.09 -5.87 -4.79
CA ALA A 168 11.47 -5.58 -3.41
C ALA A 168 12.74 -4.73 -3.32
N ASN A 169 13.78 -5.09 -4.08
CA ASN A 169 15.03 -4.32 -4.14
C ASN A 169 14.77 -2.89 -4.63
N LYS A 170 13.98 -2.73 -5.70
CA LYS A 170 13.63 -1.42 -6.27
C LYS A 170 12.88 -0.54 -5.26
N SER A 171 11.93 -1.11 -4.52
CA SER A 171 11.21 -0.39 -3.46
C SER A 171 12.15 0.03 -2.32
N ALA A 172 13.03 -0.87 -1.88
CA ALA A 172 13.98 -0.59 -0.81
C ALA A 172 15.02 0.48 -1.19
N GLU A 173 15.56 0.43 -2.41
CA GLU A 173 16.47 1.45 -2.93
C GLU A 173 15.82 2.83 -2.93
N LEU A 174 14.56 2.93 -3.38
CA LEU A 174 13.85 4.20 -3.36
C LEU A 174 13.69 4.74 -1.93
N VAL A 175 13.38 3.89 -0.95
CA VAL A 175 13.31 4.33 0.45
C VAL A 175 14.64 4.87 0.95
N ILE A 176 15.75 4.20 0.65
CA ILE A 176 17.09 4.68 1.01
C ILE A 176 17.35 6.06 0.38
N ASP A 177 16.95 6.27 -0.87
CA ASP A 177 17.13 7.55 -1.55
C ASP A 177 16.15 8.64 -1.08
N ILE A 178 15.00 8.27 -0.52
CA ILE A 178 14.09 9.18 0.19
C ILE A 178 14.72 9.65 1.49
N ILE A 179 15.20 8.72 2.32
CA ILE A 179 15.79 9.02 3.64
C ILE A 179 16.97 10.00 3.52
N LYS A 180 17.77 9.93 2.45
CA LYS A 180 18.87 10.88 2.21
C LYS A 180 18.43 12.32 1.92
N LYS A 181 17.15 12.56 1.64
CA LYS A 181 16.60 13.86 1.20
C LYS A 181 15.63 14.48 2.20
N ILE A 182 15.35 13.81 3.32
CA ILE A 182 14.47 14.27 4.40
C ILE A 182 15.26 14.57 5.66
#